data_AF-A0A6I2JRH7-F1
#
_entry.id   AF-A0A6I2JRH7-F1
#
_cell.length_a   1.000
_cell.length_b   1.000
_cell.length_c   1.000
_cell.angle_alpha   90.00
_cell.angle_beta   90.00
_cell.angle_gamma   90.00
#
_symmetry.space_group_name_H-M   'P 1'
#
loop_
_entity.id
_entity.type
_entity.pdbx_description
1 polymer ?
#
loop_
_entity_poly.entity_id
_entity_poly.type
_entity_poly.pdbx_seq_one_letter_code
_entity_poly.pdbx_strand_id
1 'polypeptide(L)'
;MKNQPLYNMPCPIARSLGRIGDGWSILIMRDALAGFTRFDEFQKSSGVAPNILSRRLKELVDDGLLEKVCYSTSPARFEYHLTAVGRDFRGVILALTEWGSTHFSPEGRQMQLVETATQRPVKMQMVDSENGQPLTLDKYQMVPGPAAEPMMHYRHDYLQKKRAGDNTQKFAPPALQSSC
;
A
#
# COMPACT_ATOMS: atom_id res chain seq x y z
N MET A 1 3.53 13.00 -12.54
CA MET A 1 2.87 11.69 -12.28
C MET A 1 1.42 11.94 -11.86
N LYS A 2 0.46 11.07 -12.22
CA LYS A 2 -0.99 11.29 -11.95
C LYS A 2 -1.32 11.51 -10.46
N ASN A 3 -0.48 11.00 -9.55
CA ASN A 3 -0.74 11.07 -8.11
C ASN A 3 0.18 12.07 -7.38
N GLN A 4 0.84 12.98 -8.11
CA GLN A 4 1.76 13.96 -7.52
C GLN A 4 1.18 14.77 -6.34
N PRO A 5 -0.09 15.20 -6.39
CA PRO A 5 -0.70 15.91 -5.27
C PRO A 5 -0.73 15.10 -3.96
N LEU A 6 -0.70 13.76 -4.03
CA LEU A 6 -0.82 12.90 -2.87
C LEU A 6 0.50 12.69 -2.11
N TYR A 7 1.67 12.85 -2.75
CA TYR A 7 2.97 12.60 -2.11
C TYR A 7 3.24 13.49 -0.90
N ASN A 8 2.73 14.72 -0.94
CA ASN A 8 2.98 15.73 0.08
C ASN A 8 1.76 15.93 1.00
N MET A 9 0.70 15.12 0.84
CA MET A 9 -0.47 15.22 1.71
C MET A 9 -0.10 14.85 3.15
N PRO A 10 -0.69 15.48 4.17
CA PRO A 10 -0.38 15.19 5.58
C PRO A 10 -0.74 13.75 5.98
N CYS A 11 -1.77 13.20 5.33
CA CYS A 11 -2.27 11.85 5.60
C CYS A 11 -1.30 10.78 5.08
N PRO A 12 -0.79 9.86 5.93
CA PRO A 12 0.09 8.78 5.51
C PRO A 12 -0.53 7.87 4.44
N ILE A 13 -1.84 7.61 4.53
CA ILE A 13 -2.57 6.83 3.52
C ILE A 13 -2.50 7.53 2.16
N ALA A 14 -2.69 8.84 2.11
CA ALA A 14 -2.58 9.62 0.89
C ALA A 14 -1.15 9.55 0.33
N ARG A 15 -0.12 9.72 1.17
CA ARG A 15 1.28 9.59 0.74
C ARG A 15 1.60 8.21 0.17
N SER A 16 1.06 7.16 0.76
CA SER A 16 1.18 5.79 0.25
C SER A 16 0.49 5.66 -1.11
N LEU A 17 -0.76 6.12 -1.25
CA LEU A 17 -1.49 6.13 -2.53
C LEU A 17 -0.79 6.97 -3.61
N GLY A 18 -0.06 8.02 -3.23
CA GLY A 18 0.86 8.73 -4.11
C GLY A 18 1.79 7.78 -4.86
N ARG A 19 2.46 6.90 -4.10
CA ARG A 19 3.50 5.96 -4.55
C ARG A 19 2.93 4.72 -5.26
N ILE A 20 1.95 4.08 -4.64
CA ILE A 20 1.48 2.72 -5.02
C ILE A 20 0.03 2.68 -5.52
N GLY A 21 -0.69 3.82 -5.54
CA GLY A 21 -2.14 3.88 -5.74
C GLY A 21 -2.62 3.65 -7.17
N ASP A 22 -1.81 3.05 -8.05
CA ASP A 22 -2.24 2.60 -9.36
C ASP A 22 -2.19 1.08 -9.48
N GLY A 23 -3.14 0.49 -10.21
CA GLY A 23 -3.32 -0.95 -10.26
C GLY A 23 -2.08 -1.71 -10.75
N TRP A 24 -1.27 -1.13 -11.63
CA TRP A 24 -0.07 -1.80 -12.15
C TRP A 24 1.06 -1.88 -11.14
N SER A 25 1.27 -0.83 -10.34
CA SER A 25 2.27 -0.84 -9.27
C SER A 25 1.98 -1.93 -8.24
N ILE A 26 0.70 -2.17 -7.91
CA ILE A 26 0.29 -3.25 -7.00
C ILE A 26 0.62 -4.63 -7.61
N LEU A 27 0.31 -4.85 -8.89
CA LEU A 27 0.60 -6.13 -9.57
C LEU A 27 2.10 -6.38 -9.72
N ILE A 28 2.90 -5.34 -10.02
CA ILE A 28 4.36 -5.45 -10.08
C ILE A 28 4.94 -5.79 -8.71
N MET A 29 4.46 -5.14 -7.63
CA MET A 29 4.91 -5.46 -6.27
C MET A 29 4.51 -6.87 -5.83
N ARG A 30 3.30 -7.34 -6.20
CA ARG A 30 2.88 -8.74 -6.00
C ARG A 30 3.88 -9.69 -6.64
N ASP A 31 4.24 -9.42 -7.89
CA ASP A 31 5.15 -10.25 -8.68
C ASP A 31 6.58 -10.23 -8.11
N ALA A 32 7.08 -9.08 -7.67
CA ALA A 32 8.39 -8.95 -7.05
C ALA A 32 8.44 -9.71 -5.71
N LEU A 33 7.37 -9.65 -4.91
CA LEU A 33 7.23 -10.42 -3.67
C LEU A 33 7.12 -11.94 -3.90
N ALA A 34 6.66 -12.36 -5.08
CA ALA A 34 6.68 -13.76 -5.51
C ALA A 34 8.06 -14.21 -6.03
N GLY A 35 9.01 -13.28 -6.22
CA GLY A 35 10.38 -13.57 -6.64
C GLY A 35 10.69 -13.26 -8.10
N PHE A 36 9.78 -12.65 -8.87
CA PHE A 36 10.11 -12.17 -10.21
C PHE A 36 11.06 -10.97 -10.14
N THR A 37 12.04 -10.94 -11.01
CA THR A 37 13.10 -9.90 -11.00
C THR A 37 13.36 -9.31 -12.38
N ARG A 38 12.97 -9.99 -13.47
CA ARG A 38 13.28 -9.55 -14.84
C ARG A 38 12.10 -8.86 -15.49
N PHE A 39 12.38 -7.91 -16.38
CA PHE A 39 11.36 -7.14 -17.09
C PHE A 39 10.35 -8.02 -17.83
N ASP A 40 10.82 -9.07 -18.52
CA ASP A 40 9.96 -9.95 -19.31
C ASP A 40 9.10 -10.85 -18.42
N GLU A 41 9.56 -11.22 -17.23
CA GLU A 41 8.77 -11.93 -16.22
C GLU A 41 7.59 -11.06 -15.77
N PHE A 42 7.85 -9.82 -15.35
CA PHE A 42 6.79 -8.87 -14.97
C PHE A 42 5.80 -8.64 -16.10
N GLN A 43 6.29 -8.48 -17.33
CA GLN A 43 5.44 -8.25 -18.50
C GLN A 43 4.51 -9.44 -18.76
N LYS A 44 5.04 -10.66 -18.75
CA LYS A 44 4.28 -11.89 -19.02
C LYS A 44 3.28 -12.20 -17.91
N SER A 45 3.66 -11.97 -16.65
CA SER A 45 2.82 -12.22 -15.48
C SER A 45 1.66 -11.24 -15.36
N SER A 46 1.91 -9.94 -15.54
CA SER A 46 0.90 -8.90 -15.34
C SER A 46 0.11 -8.53 -16.59
N GLY A 47 0.61 -8.87 -17.80
CA GLY A 47 0.01 -8.47 -19.07
C GLY A 47 0.12 -6.97 -19.38
N VAL A 48 0.88 -6.21 -18.58
CA VAL A 48 1.01 -4.76 -18.74
C VAL A 48 1.84 -4.40 -19.97
N ALA A 49 1.41 -3.38 -20.70
CA ALA A 49 2.13 -2.89 -21.89
C ALA A 49 3.57 -2.44 -21.52
N PRO A 50 4.59 -2.73 -22.35
CA PRO A 50 6.00 -2.44 -22.04
C PRO A 50 6.29 -1.00 -21.62
N ASN A 51 5.67 -0.03 -22.28
CA ASN A 51 5.86 1.39 -21.97
C ASN A 51 5.31 1.75 -20.58
N ILE A 52 4.19 1.14 -20.18
CA ILE A 52 3.64 1.33 -18.84
C ILE A 52 4.50 0.61 -17.81
N LEU A 53 4.92 -0.63 -18.10
CA LEU A 53 5.82 -1.40 -17.23
C LEU A 53 7.10 -0.63 -16.91
N SER A 54 7.78 -0.14 -17.96
CA SER A 54 9.03 0.60 -17.85
C SER A 54 8.87 1.83 -16.97
N ARG A 55 7.79 2.60 -17.17
CA ARG A 55 7.48 3.75 -16.32
C ARG A 55 7.25 3.35 -14.87
N ARG A 56 6.44 2.31 -14.59
CA ARG A 56 6.14 1.89 -13.22
C ARG A 56 7.35 1.31 -12.50
N LEU A 57 8.16 0.50 -13.16
CA LEU A 57 9.42 0.01 -12.59
C LEU A 57 10.36 1.15 -12.26
N LYS A 58 10.45 2.17 -13.13
CA LYS A 58 11.22 3.39 -12.82
C LYS A 58 10.67 4.10 -11.58
N GLU A 59 9.36 4.33 -11.50
CA GLU A 59 8.73 5.02 -10.37
C GLU A 59 8.90 4.24 -9.05
N LEU A 60 8.76 2.91 -9.07
CA LEU A 60 8.99 2.05 -7.90
C LEU A 60 10.46 2.05 -7.44
N VAL A 61 11.41 2.22 -8.38
CA VAL A 61 12.82 2.40 -8.05
C VAL A 61 13.08 3.79 -7.47
N ASP A 62 12.52 4.84 -8.10
CA ASP A 62 12.66 6.22 -7.63
C ASP A 62 12.03 6.41 -6.24
N ASP A 63 10.94 5.69 -5.94
CA ASP A 63 10.27 5.66 -4.62
C ASP A 63 10.95 4.72 -3.60
N GLY A 64 12.01 4.00 -4.01
CA GLY A 64 12.82 3.14 -3.14
C GLY A 64 12.21 1.80 -2.75
N LEU A 65 11.16 1.34 -3.44
CA LEU A 65 10.57 -0.01 -3.22
C LEU A 65 11.37 -1.09 -3.93
N LEU A 66 11.95 -0.76 -5.08
CA LEU A 66 12.80 -1.64 -5.88
C LEU A 66 14.17 -1.02 -6.07
N GLU A 67 15.18 -1.86 -6.31
CA GLU A 67 16.49 -1.44 -6.80
C GLU A 67 16.75 -2.06 -8.17
N LYS A 68 17.33 -1.29 -9.09
CA LYS A 68 17.67 -1.76 -10.44
C LYS A 68 19.13 -2.20 -10.48
N VAL A 69 19.35 -3.50 -10.63
CA VAL A 69 20.69 -4.12 -10.58
C VAL A 69 21.10 -4.57 -11.98
N CYS A 70 22.29 -4.18 -12.42
CA CYS A 70 22.87 -4.67 -13.67
C CYS A 70 23.56 -6.02 -13.40
N TYR A 71 23.17 -7.08 -14.12
CA TYR A 71 23.77 -8.42 -13.96
C TYR A 71 24.60 -8.87 -15.17
N SER A 72 24.48 -8.17 -16.30
CA SER A 72 25.34 -8.37 -17.47
C SER A 72 25.59 -7.02 -18.10
N THR A 73 26.83 -6.72 -18.46
CA THR A 73 27.23 -5.44 -19.07
C THR A 73 27.39 -5.53 -20.59
N SER A 74 27.26 -6.72 -21.19
CA SER A 74 27.46 -6.94 -22.64
C SER A 74 26.63 -8.13 -23.17
N PRO A 75 25.36 -7.90 -23.62
CA PRO A 75 24.61 -6.64 -23.58
C PRO A 75 24.15 -6.28 -22.17
N ALA A 76 23.85 -5.00 -21.92
CA ALA A 76 23.36 -4.54 -20.63
C ALA A 76 22.03 -5.23 -20.28
N ARG A 77 21.98 -5.97 -19.17
CA ARG A 77 20.77 -6.61 -18.66
C ARG A 77 20.56 -6.25 -17.20
N PHE A 78 19.30 -6.03 -16.86
CA PHE A 78 18.90 -5.55 -15.55
C PHE A 78 17.87 -6.46 -14.90
N GLU A 79 17.96 -6.52 -13.59
CA GLU A 79 16.96 -7.08 -12.68
C GLU A 79 16.45 -5.99 -11.74
N TYR A 80 15.28 -6.23 -11.16
CA TYR A 80 14.63 -5.36 -10.19
C TYR A 80 14.44 -6.16 -8.90
N HIS A 81 15.16 -5.77 -7.85
CA HIS A 81 15.17 -6.46 -6.58
C HIS A 81 14.40 -5.66 -5.52
N LEU A 82 13.75 -6.35 -4.59
CA LEU A 82 13.06 -5.69 -3.49
C LEU A 82 14.07 -5.07 -2.52
N THR A 83 13.84 -3.81 -2.15
CA THR A 83 14.51 -3.18 -1.01
C THR A 83 13.88 -3.63 0.31
N ALA A 84 14.41 -3.17 1.45
CA ALA A 84 13.75 -3.36 2.75
C ALA A 84 12.33 -2.75 2.76
N VAL A 85 12.18 -1.52 2.25
CA VAL A 85 10.88 -0.84 2.12
C VAL A 85 9.92 -1.63 1.21
N GLY A 86 10.43 -2.16 0.10
CA GLY A 86 9.64 -3.02 -0.79
C GLY A 86 9.18 -4.32 -0.13
N ARG A 87 10.01 -4.94 0.70
CA ARG A 87 9.66 -6.17 1.44
C ARG A 87 8.54 -5.93 2.46
N ASP A 88 8.55 -4.79 3.16
CA ASP A 88 7.51 -4.44 4.13
C ASP A 88 6.12 -4.25 3.49
N PHE A 89 6.09 -3.96 2.18
CA PHE A 89 4.84 -3.87 1.41
C PHE A 89 4.06 -5.19 1.34
N ARG A 90 4.66 -6.33 1.72
CA ARG A 90 4.00 -7.62 1.81
C ARG A 90 2.71 -7.58 2.62
N GLY A 91 2.67 -6.81 3.72
CA GLY A 91 1.46 -6.67 4.54
C GLY A 91 0.27 -6.09 3.77
N VAL A 92 0.54 -5.11 2.89
CA VAL A 92 -0.50 -4.48 2.05
C VAL A 92 -1.03 -5.47 1.02
N ILE A 93 -0.14 -6.22 0.36
CA ILE A 93 -0.54 -7.26 -0.61
C ILE A 93 -1.43 -8.31 0.06
N LEU A 94 -1.04 -8.81 1.24
CA LEU A 94 -1.83 -9.82 1.95
C LEU A 94 -3.22 -9.30 2.36
N ALA A 95 -3.30 -8.06 2.84
CA ALA A 95 -4.58 -7.44 3.18
C ALA A 95 -5.49 -7.28 1.95
N LEU A 96 -4.92 -6.85 0.82
CA LEU A 96 -5.67 -6.72 -0.43
C LEU A 96 -6.11 -8.09 -0.97
N THR A 97 -5.27 -9.13 -0.85
CA THR A 97 -5.61 -10.50 -1.24
C THR A 97 -6.77 -11.05 -0.42
N GLU A 98 -6.78 -10.87 0.92
CA GLU A 98 -7.86 -11.37 1.77
C GLU A 98 -9.19 -10.65 1.48
N TRP A 99 -9.14 -9.32 1.36
CA TRP A 99 -10.32 -8.52 1.00
C TRP A 99 -10.85 -8.90 -0.40
N GLY A 100 -9.96 -9.00 -1.38
CA GLY A 100 -10.27 -9.41 -2.74
C GLY A 100 -10.95 -10.78 -2.80
N SER A 101 -10.34 -11.76 -2.13
CA SER A 101 -10.83 -13.14 -2.08
C SER A 101 -12.18 -13.27 -1.37
N THR A 102 -12.44 -12.43 -0.36
CA THR A 102 -13.70 -12.47 0.40
C THR A 102 -14.87 -11.89 -0.39
N HIS A 103 -14.63 -10.88 -1.21
CA HIS A 103 -15.71 -10.09 -1.82
C HIS A 103 -15.85 -10.23 -3.33
N PHE A 104 -14.78 -10.60 -4.05
CA PHE A 104 -14.73 -10.54 -5.51
C PHE A 104 -14.27 -11.85 -6.17
N SER A 105 -14.25 -12.95 -5.42
CA SER A 105 -13.93 -14.29 -5.94
C SER A 105 -15.11 -15.25 -5.73
N PRO A 106 -16.21 -15.09 -6.51
CA PRO A 106 -17.40 -15.93 -6.41
C PRO A 106 -17.12 -17.43 -6.66
N GLU A 107 -16.07 -17.74 -7.41
CA GLU A 107 -15.58 -19.09 -7.68
C GLU A 107 -14.73 -19.69 -6.54
N GLY A 108 -14.46 -18.91 -5.48
CA GLY A 108 -13.64 -19.30 -4.34
C GLY A 108 -12.23 -18.71 -4.35
N ARG A 109 -11.45 -18.98 -3.30
CA ARG A 109 -10.08 -18.42 -3.14
C ARG A 109 -9.16 -18.94 -4.25
N GLN A 110 -8.75 -18.07 -5.17
CA GLN A 110 -7.73 -18.35 -6.19
C GLN A 110 -6.31 -18.44 -5.62
N MET A 111 -6.07 -17.77 -4.50
CA MET A 111 -4.81 -17.80 -3.76
C MET A 111 -5.10 -17.91 -2.27
N GLN A 112 -4.25 -18.64 -1.56
CA GLN A 112 -4.38 -18.82 -0.11
C GLN A 112 -3.02 -18.74 0.57
N LEU A 113 -2.96 -17.98 1.67
CA LEU A 113 -1.78 -17.97 2.52
C LEU A 113 -1.73 -19.27 3.32
N VAL A 114 -0.60 -19.96 3.24
CA VAL A 114 -0.34 -21.19 3.98
C VAL A 114 0.97 -21.08 4.76
N GLU A 115 1.06 -21.83 5.84
CA GLU A 115 2.34 -22.08 6.52
C GLU A 115 3.21 -23.00 5.66
N THR A 116 4.43 -22.57 5.32
CA THR A 116 5.29 -23.28 4.35
C THR A 116 5.54 -24.74 4.72
N ALA A 117 5.81 -25.03 6.01
CA ALA A 117 6.16 -26.38 6.46
C ALA A 117 4.96 -27.34 6.46
N THR A 118 3.78 -26.87 6.82
CA THR A 118 2.59 -27.72 7.05
C THR A 118 1.55 -27.62 5.95
N GLN A 119 1.69 -26.63 5.06
CA GLN A 119 0.68 -26.24 4.07
C GLN A 119 -0.69 -25.89 4.69
N ARG A 120 -0.72 -25.62 6.00
CA ARG A 120 -1.96 -25.27 6.69
C ARG A 120 -2.41 -23.86 6.30
N PRO A 121 -3.69 -23.68 5.95
CA PRO A 121 -4.31 -22.38 5.81
C PRO A 121 -4.04 -21.41 6.97
N VAL A 122 -3.64 -20.19 6.64
CA VAL A 122 -3.46 -19.10 7.59
C VAL A 122 -4.60 -18.10 7.42
N LYS A 123 -5.29 -17.79 8.53
CA LYS A 123 -6.21 -16.66 8.60
C LYS A 123 -5.45 -15.46 9.11
N MET A 124 -5.28 -14.45 8.25
CA MET A 124 -4.60 -13.21 8.64
C MET A 124 -5.49 -12.39 9.58
N GLN A 125 -4.90 -11.88 10.66
CA GLN A 125 -5.53 -10.90 11.55
C GLN A 125 -4.52 -9.81 11.89
N MET A 126 -4.97 -8.57 11.94
CA MET A 126 -4.18 -7.47 12.51
C MET A 126 -4.40 -7.46 14.02
N VAL A 127 -3.32 -7.51 14.77
CA VAL A 127 -3.33 -7.52 16.23
C VAL A 127 -2.47 -6.38 16.77
N ASP A 128 -2.77 -5.95 17.98
CA ASP A 128 -1.87 -5.15 18.79
C ASP A 128 -0.66 -6.02 19.19
N SER A 129 0.56 -5.56 18.87
CA SER A 129 1.78 -6.32 19.13
C SER A 129 2.12 -6.48 20.61
N GLU A 130 1.63 -5.60 21.49
CA GLU A 130 1.96 -5.64 22.91
C GLU A 130 1.13 -6.69 23.66
N ASN A 131 -0.16 -6.84 23.30
CA ASN A 131 -1.09 -7.71 24.02
C ASN A 131 -1.70 -8.82 23.16
N GLY A 132 -1.40 -8.85 21.85
CA GLY A 132 -1.86 -9.87 20.91
C GLY A 132 -3.34 -9.79 20.54
N GLN A 133 -4.08 -8.75 20.98
CA GLN A 133 -5.51 -8.67 20.72
C GLN A 133 -5.83 -8.14 19.32
N PRO A 134 -6.88 -8.67 18.64
CA PRO A 134 -7.32 -8.15 17.35
C PRO A 134 -7.67 -6.66 17.38
N LEU A 135 -7.26 -5.93 16.34
CA LEU A 135 -7.60 -4.52 16.16
C LEU A 135 -9.03 -4.40 15.62
N THR A 136 -10.01 -4.21 16.52
CA THR A 136 -11.42 -4.01 16.17
C THR A 136 -11.83 -2.53 16.21
N LEU A 137 -12.79 -2.13 15.36
CA LEU A 137 -13.20 -0.71 15.22
C LEU A 137 -13.96 -0.16 16.44
N ASP A 138 -14.58 -1.03 17.23
CA ASP A 138 -15.31 -0.68 18.45
C ASP A 138 -14.38 -0.43 19.64
N LYS A 139 -13.22 -1.10 19.68
CA LYS A 139 -12.23 -0.99 20.76
C LYS A 139 -11.12 0.01 20.46
N TYR A 140 -10.71 0.15 19.20
CA TYR A 140 -9.57 0.98 18.79
C TYR A 140 -10.01 2.14 17.90
N GLN A 141 -9.40 3.30 18.10
CA GLN A 141 -9.66 4.50 17.29
C GLN A 141 -8.37 5.13 16.77
N MET A 142 -8.44 5.67 15.55
CA MET A 142 -7.37 6.52 15.03
C MET A 142 -7.51 7.94 15.58
N VAL A 143 -6.45 8.44 16.18
CA VAL A 143 -6.34 9.81 16.71
C VAL A 143 -5.18 10.55 16.03
N PRO A 144 -5.16 11.89 16.02
CA PRO A 144 -4.01 12.66 15.55
C PRO A 144 -2.74 12.25 16.32
N GLY A 145 -1.67 11.97 15.60
CA GLY A 145 -0.37 11.66 16.20
C GLY A 145 0.37 12.92 16.67
N PRO A 146 1.55 12.76 17.32
CA PRO A 146 2.32 13.88 17.86
C PRO A 146 2.76 14.93 16.83
N ALA A 147 2.94 14.53 15.56
CA ALA A 147 3.33 15.41 14.45
C ALA A 147 2.14 15.74 13.51
N ALA A 148 0.90 15.61 14.00
CA ALA A 148 -0.27 15.85 13.19
C ALA A 148 -0.41 17.34 12.82
N GLU A 149 -0.60 17.62 11.53
CA GLU A 149 -0.90 18.97 11.06
C GLU A 149 -2.31 19.44 11.49
N PRO A 150 -2.59 20.75 11.49
CA PRO A 150 -3.89 21.31 11.92
C PRO A 150 -5.10 20.66 11.24
N MET A 151 -4.97 20.28 9.96
CA MET A 151 -6.01 19.55 9.23
C MET A 151 -6.38 18.21 9.89
N MET A 152 -5.41 17.47 10.41
CA MET A 152 -5.63 16.16 11.02
C MET A 152 -6.33 16.29 12.37
N HIS A 153 -5.97 17.29 13.17
CA HIS A 153 -6.69 17.64 14.41
C HIS A 153 -8.13 18.06 14.11
N TYR A 154 -8.33 18.98 13.17
CA TYR A 154 -9.66 19.42 12.76
C TYR A 154 -10.56 18.26 12.33
N ARG A 155 -10.04 17.36 11.49
CA ARG A 155 -10.78 16.17 11.03
C ARG A 155 -11.18 15.26 12.20
N HIS A 156 -10.30 15.07 13.17
CA HIS A 156 -10.59 14.25 14.34
C HIS A 156 -11.70 14.86 15.20
N ASP A 157 -11.56 16.14 15.56
CA ASP A 157 -12.51 16.84 16.42
C ASP A 157 -13.90 16.91 15.78
N TYR A 158 -13.96 17.18 14.47
CA TYR A 158 -15.20 17.15 13.71
C TYR A 158 -15.89 15.78 13.79
N LEU A 159 -15.13 14.69 13.61
CA LEU A 159 -15.68 13.33 13.67
C LEU A 159 -16.13 12.95 15.09
N GLN A 160 -15.44 13.40 16.13
CA GLN A 160 -15.86 13.16 17.52
C GLN A 160 -17.20 13.83 17.82
N LYS A 161 -17.36 15.11 17.46
CA LYS A 161 -18.63 15.83 17.61
C LYS A 161 -19.77 15.14 16.86
N LYS A 162 -19.51 14.75 15.61
CA LYS A 162 -20.48 14.02 14.78
C LYS A 162 -20.90 12.69 15.41
N ARG A 163 -19.95 11.93 15.97
CA ARG A 163 -20.24 10.68 16.71
C ARG A 163 -21.03 10.90 17.98
N ALA A 164 -20.83 12.04 18.65
CA ALA A 164 -21.63 12.46 19.81
C ALA A 164 -23.03 12.98 19.44
N GLY A 165 -23.39 12.99 18.14
CA GLY A 165 -24.71 13.41 17.66
C GLY A 165 -24.80 14.89 17.27
N ASP A 166 -23.72 15.67 17.41
CA ASP A 166 -23.68 17.05 16.95
C ASP A 166 -23.48 17.13 15.44
N ASN A 167 -24.57 17.37 14.73
CA ASN A 167 -24.60 17.58 13.28
C ASN A 167 -24.79 19.06 12.89
N THR A 168 -24.67 19.99 13.84
CA THR A 168 -24.95 21.42 13.60
C THR A 168 -23.84 22.09 12.79
N GLN A 169 -22.60 21.60 12.91
CA GLN A 169 -21.44 22.17 12.23
C GLN A 169 -21.21 21.52 10.86
N LYS A 170 -21.09 22.33 9.81
CA LYS A 170 -20.63 21.87 8.49
C LYS A 170 -19.13 21.59 8.51
N PHE A 171 -18.69 20.62 7.70
CA PHE A 171 -17.27 20.37 7.50
C PHE A 171 -16.64 21.53 6.71
N ALA A 172 -15.83 22.32 7.40
CA ALA A 172 -15.17 23.53 6.91
C ALA A 172 -13.73 23.59 7.45
N PRO A 173 -12.80 22.85 6.81
CA PRO A 173 -11.44 22.73 7.31
C PRO A 173 -10.66 24.05 7.18
N PRO A 174 -9.67 24.29 8.05
CA PRO A 174 -8.77 25.43 7.91
C PRO A 174 -8.03 25.34 6.57
N ALA A 175 -7.77 26.49 5.93
CA ALA A 175 -6.98 26.54 4.70
C ALA A 175 -5.66 25.80 4.91
N LEU A 176 -5.32 24.90 3.98
CA LEU A 176 -4.01 24.24 3.97
C LEU A 176 -2.97 25.36 3.94
N GLN A 177 -2.22 25.53 5.02
CA GLN A 177 -1.05 26.39 5.00
C GLN A 177 -0.05 25.71 4.07
N SER A 178 0.04 26.19 2.84
CA SER A 178 1.08 25.82 1.90
C SER A 178 2.41 26.13 2.59
N SER A 179 3.05 25.11 3.13
CA SER A 179 4.44 25.23 3.57
C SER A 179 5.25 25.43 2.29
N CYS A 180 5.82 26.62 2.13
CA CYS A 180 6.79 26.93 1.07
C CYS A 180 7.97 25.96 1.08
#